data_AF-A0A3N9VLH5-F1
#
_entry.id   AF-A0A3N9VLH5-F1
#
_cell.length_a   1.000
_cell.length_b   1.000
_cell.length_c   1.000
_cell.angle_alpha   90.00
_cell.angle_beta   90.00
_cell.angle_gamma   90.00
#
_symmetry.space_group_name_H-M   'P 1'
#
loop_
_entity.id
_entity.type
_entity.pdbx_description
1 polymer ?
#
loop_
_entity_poly.entity_id
_entity_poly.type
_entity_poly.pdbx_seq_one_letter_code
_entity_poly.pdbx_strand_id
1 'polypeptide(L)'
;MDLNHAELQAACYVAAQKTMLDARPMDVQRIKKLADTFYALCLEHISRSKKQGWDPNILVRAVKYLADTHAIQPMHDSTEWFFFMLRALLELACPQRVKNSEALDFLTDIEKGITEVRCSGKDA
;
A
#
# COMPACT_ATOMS: atom_id res chain seq x y z
N MET A 1 -2.27 15.00 13.11
CA MET A 1 -1.24 15.02 12.04
C MET A 1 -1.96 15.04 10.72
N ASP A 2 -1.47 15.83 9.77
CA ASP A 2 -2.01 15.90 8.42
C ASP A 2 -1.28 14.92 7.48
N LEU A 3 -1.93 14.56 6.38
CA LEU A 3 -1.32 13.71 5.36
C LEU A 3 -0.18 14.46 4.65
N ASN A 4 0.97 13.81 4.52
CA ASN A 4 2.02 14.25 3.61
C ASN A 4 1.66 13.93 2.15
N HIS A 5 0.97 14.86 1.50
CA HIS A 5 0.51 14.70 0.11
C HIS A 5 1.67 14.52 -0.88
N ALA A 6 2.75 15.30 -0.74
CA ALA A 6 3.90 15.22 -1.64
C ALA A 6 4.58 13.85 -1.57
N GLU A 7 4.73 13.29 -0.37
CA GLU A 7 5.33 11.97 -0.19
C GLU A 7 4.41 10.84 -0.68
N LEU A 8 3.09 10.99 -0.52
CA LEU A 8 2.14 10.04 -1.07
C LEU A 8 2.20 10.02 -2.60
N GLN A 9 2.22 11.18 -3.25
CA GLN A 9 2.36 11.28 -4.71
C GLN A 9 3.66 10.64 -5.19
N ALA A 10 4.77 10.90 -4.50
CA ALA A 10 6.06 10.28 -4.83
C ALA A 10 6.01 8.74 -4.71
N ALA A 11 5.39 8.22 -3.64
CA ALA A 11 5.23 6.78 -3.45
C ALA A 11 4.35 6.14 -4.54
N CYS A 12 3.24 6.80 -4.92
CA CYS A 12 2.39 6.35 -6.03
C CYS A 12 3.13 6.35 -7.37
N TYR A 13 3.99 7.33 -7.61
CA TYR A 13 4.83 7.37 -8.81
C TYR A 13 5.82 6.21 -8.85
N VAL A 14 6.48 5.89 -7.73
CA VAL A 14 7.40 4.73 -7.64
C VAL A 14 6.65 3.43 -7.91
N ALA A 15 5.47 3.24 -7.32
CA ALA A 15 4.65 2.06 -7.57
C ALA A 15 4.27 1.94 -9.06
N ALA A 16 3.79 3.02 -9.67
CA ALA A 16 3.42 3.07 -11.09
C ALA A 16 4.61 2.84 -12.01
N GLN A 17 5.79 3.35 -11.66
CA GLN A 17 7.01 3.11 -12.43
C GLN A 17 7.37 1.63 -12.40
N LYS A 18 7.35 0.98 -11.23
CA LYS A 18 7.72 -0.43 -11.07
C LYS A 18 6.80 -1.38 -11.82
N THR A 19 5.50 -1.12 -11.87
CA THR A 19 4.53 -1.94 -12.65
C THR A 19 4.68 -1.80 -14.16
N MET A 20 5.30 -0.72 -14.61
CA MET A 20 5.45 -0.32 -16.01
C MET A 20 6.80 -0.64 -16.62
N LEU A 21 7.78 -1.06 -15.81
CA LEU A 21 9.05 -1.53 -16.34
C LEU A 21 8.78 -2.71 -17.30
N ASP A 22 9.11 -2.55 -18.57
CA ASP A 22 9.05 -3.59 -19.59
C ASP A 22 10.19 -3.38 -20.60
N ALA A 23 10.26 -4.23 -21.64
CA ALA A 23 11.30 -4.15 -22.66
C ALA A 23 11.16 -2.94 -23.62
N ARG A 24 10.15 -2.08 -23.47
CA ARG A 24 9.88 -0.93 -24.34
C ARG A 24 10.36 0.38 -23.71
N PRO A 25 10.50 1.46 -24.50
CA PRO A 25 10.81 2.78 -23.97
C PRO A 25 9.77 3.21 -22.93
N MET A 26 10.22 3.69 -21.77
CA MET A 26 9.33 4.17 -20.71
C MET A 26 8.49 5.36 -21.18
N ASP A 27 7.17 5.18 -21.18
CA ASP A 27 6.22 6.27 -21.38
C ASP A 27 5.98 7.00 -20.05
N VAL A 28 6.72 8.09 -19.85
CA VAL A 28 6.64 8.91 -18.64
C VAL A 28 5.24 9.49 -18.41
N GLN A 29 4.50 9.81 -19.48
CA GLN A 29 3.14 10.35 -19.33
C GLN A 29 2.17 9.28 -18.85
N ARG A 30 2.32 8.06 -19.36
CA ARG A 30 1.54 6.91 -18.90
C ARG A 30 1.82 6.57 -17.44
N ILE A 31 3.08 6.61 -17.02
CA ILE A 31 3.47 6.41 -15.60
C ILE A 31 2.82 7.47 -14.72
N LYS A 32 2.89 8.75 -15.11
CA LYS A 32 2.26 9.86 -14.36
C LYS A 32 0.75 9.66 -14.23
N LYS A 33 0.07 9.31 -15.31
CA LYS A 33 -1.38 9.06 -15.29
C LYS A 33 -1.76 7.90 -14.37
N LEU A 34 -0.99 6.82 -14.36
CA LEU A 34 -1.21 5.70 -13.44
C LEU A 34 -0.95 6.12 -11.99
N ALA A 35 0.12 6.88 -11.74
CA ALA A 35 0.44 7.40 -10.42
C ALA A 35 -0.66 8.31 -9.86
N ASP A 36 -1.23 9.19 -10.69
CA ASP A 36 -2.37 10.04 -10.32
C ASP A 36 -3.60 9.20 -9.98
N THR A 37 -3.81 8.10 -10.70
CA THR A 37 -4.90 7.15 -10.41
C THR A 37 -4.69 6.45 -9.07
N PHE A 38 -3.49 5.95 -8.78
CA PHE A 38 -3.14 5.39 -7.47
C PHE A 38 -3.31 6.39 -6.34
N TYR A 39 -2.91 7.63 -6.56
CA TYR A 39 -3.08 8.71 -5.59
C TYR A 39 -4.56 8.97 -5.31
N ALA A 40 -5.41 9.05 -6.33
CA ALA A 40 -6.85 9.21 -6.17
C ALA A 40 -7.46 8.06 -5.34
N LEU A 41 -7.08 6.81 -5.61
CA LEU A 41 -7.52 5.64 -4.84
C LEU A 41 -7.10 5.77 -3.36
N CYS A 42 -5.90 6.28 -3.07
CA CYS A 42 -5.47 6.51 -1.68
C CYS A 42 -6.34 7.56 -0.98
N LEU A 43 -6.75 8.63 -1.68
CA LEU A 43 -7.61 9.67 -1.10
C LEU A 43 -9.00 9.16 -0.72
N GLU A 44 -9.55 8.19 -1.46
CA GLU A 44 -10.82 7.55 -1.09
C GLU A 44 -10.76 6.89 0.30
N HIS A 45 -9.59 6.35 0.67
CA HIS A 45 -9.36 5.74 1.98
C HIS A 45 -9.14 6.76 3.12
N ILE A 46 -8.71 8.00 2.85
CA ILE A 46 -8.50 9.04 3.89
C ILE A 46 -9.78 9.40 4.62
N SER A 47 -10.89 9.47 3.89
CA SER A 47 -12.22 9.71 4.47
C SER A 47 -12.54 8.67 5.55
N ARG A 48 -12.04 7.44 5.33
CA ARG A 48 -11.89 6.29 6.23
C ARG A 48 -11.22 6.66 7.55
N SER A 49 -9.94 7.02 7.40
CA SER A 49 -8.95 7.16 8.47
C SER A 49 -9.20 8.32 9.42
N LYS A 50 -9.67 9.48 8.92
CA LYS A 50 -9.85 10.69 9.75
C LYS A 50 -10.89 10.52 10.86
N LYS A 51 -11.92 9.70 10.63
CA LYS A 51 -12.97 9.43 11.64
C LYS A 51 -12.48 8.58 12.81
N GLN A 52 -11.31 7.97 12.68
CA GLN A 52 -10.85 6.85 13.51
C GLN A 52 -9.56 7.18 14.28
N GLY A 53 -9.05 8.42 14.15
CA GLY A 53 -7.86 8.88 14.86
C GLY A 53 -6.54 8.28 14.37
N TRP A 54 -6.53 7.64 13.20
CA TRP A 54 -5.33 7.03 12.64
C TRP A 54 -4.37 8.08 12.10
N ASP A 55 -3.06 7.80 12.17
CA ASP A 55 -2.05 8.58 11.45
C ASP A 55 -2.32 8.47 9.93
N PRO A 56 -2.68 9.56 9.24
CA PRO A 56 -2.99 9.51 7.81
C PRO A 56 -1.78 9.10 6.96
N ASN A 57 -0.56 9.26 7.46
CA ASN A 57 0.66 8.84 6.77
C ASN A 57 0.84 7.31 6.72
N ILE A 58 -0.07 6.54 7.33
CA ILE A 58 -0.14 5.09 7.08
C ILE A 58 -0.34 4.76 5.61
N LEU A 59 -1.03 5.63 4.84
CA LEU A 59 -1.18 5.47 3.40
C LEU A 59 0.16 5.54 2.68
N VAL A 60 1.03 6.48 3.07
CA VAL A 60 2.38 6.61 2.50
C VAL A 60 3.18 5.32 2.74
N ARG A 61 3.15 4.81 3.98
CA ARG A 61 3.84 3.57 4.35
C ARG A 61 3.29 2.36 3.60
N ALA A 62 1.97 2.25 3.47
CA ALA A 62 1.31 1.17 2.76
C ALA A 62 1.65 1.19 1.26
N VAL A 63 1.62 2.36 0.61
CA VAL A 63 1.97 2.48 -0.82
C VAL A 63 3.44 2.15 -1.06
N LYS A 64 4.36 2.60 -0.18
CA LYS A 64 5.78 2.21 -0.25
C LYS A 64 5.95 0.69 -0.13
N TYR A 65 5.28 0.09 0.85
CA TYR A 65 5.29 -1.37 1.01
C TYR A 65 4.77 -2.09 -0.25
N LEU A 66 3.64 -1.66 -0.82
CA LEU A 66 3.10 -2.22 -2.07
C LEU A 66 4.08 -2.07 -3.24
N ALA A 67 4.72 -0.91 -3.37
CA ALA A 67 5.72 -0.68 -4.41
C ALA A 67 6.91 -1.65 -4.28
N ASP A 68 7.30 -2.03 -3.08
CA ASP A 68 8.45 -2.91 -2.85
C ASP A 68 8.11 -4.40 -2.94
N THR A 69 6.88 -4.78 -2.60
CA THR A 69 6.51 -6.20 -2.42
C THR A 69 5.55 -6.73 -3.48
N HIS A 70 4.74 -5.86 -4.10
CA HIS A 70 3.60 -6.27 -4.93
C HIS A 70 3.52 -5.56 -6.28
N ALA A 71 4.25 -4.46 -6.51
CA ALA A 71 4.39 -3.85 -7.82
C ALA A 71 5.32 -4.70 -8.72
N ILE A 72 4.76 -5.77 -9.27
CA ILE A 72 5.46 -6.74 -10.10
C ILE A 72 5.31 -6.31 -11.56
N GLN A 73 6.37 -6.48 -12.36
CA GLN A 73 6.33 -6.17 -13.79
C GLN A 73 6.08 -7.43 -14.64
N PRO A 74 5.36 -7.34 -15.78
CA PRO A 74 4.56 -6.20 -16.23
C PRO A 74 3.12 -6.28 -15.68
N MET A 75 2.66 -5.22 -15.02
CA MET A 75 1.26 -5.06 -14.61
C MET A 75 0.53 -3.98 -15.41
N HIS A 76 1.28 -3.15 -16.16
CA HIS A 76 0.75 -2.10 -17.02
C HIS A 76 -0.23 -1.18 -16.26
N ASP A 77 -1.37 -0.85 -16.87
CA ASP A 77 -2.37 0.09 -16.33
C ASP A 77 -3.31 -0.55 -15.29
N SER A 78 -3.04 -1.78 -14.83
CA SER A 78 -3.93 -2.44 -13.86
C SER A 78 -3.92 -1.71 -12.52
N THR A 79 -5.10 -1.32 -12.05
CA THR A 79 -5.29 -0.64 -10.76
C THR A 79 -5.99 -1.50 -9.71
N GLU A 80 -6.59 -2.61 -10.10
CA GLU A 80 -7.40 -3.46 -9.21
C GLU A 80 -6.55 -4.04 -8.07
N TRP A 81 -5.36 -4.56 -8.40
CA TRP A 81 -4.43 -5.10 -7.40
C TRP A 81 -4.10 -4.05 -6.34
N PHE A 82 -3.84 -2.82 -6.77
CA PHE A 82 -3.44 -1.72 -5.90
C PHE A 82 -4.58 -1.37 -4.95
N PHE A 83 -5.79 -1.24 -5.48
CA PHE A 83 -6.99 -0.94 -4.69
C PHE A 83 -7.27 -2.02 -3.63
N PHE A 84 -7.32 -3.30 -4.04
CA PHE A 84 -7.66 -4.39 -3.12
C PHE A 84 -6.56 -4.63 -2.09
N MET A 85 -5.28 -4.59 -2.48
CA MET A 85 -4.17 -4.80 -1.55
C MET A 85 -4.00 -3.62 -0.60
N LEU A 86 -4.12 -2.37 -1.06
CA LEU A 86 -4.09 -1.21 -0.18
C LEU A 86 -5.19 -1.30 0.89
N ARG A 87 -6.41 -1.64 0.47
CA ARG A 87 -7.52 -1.85 1.39
C ARG A 87 -7.20 -2.94 2.43
N ALA A 88 -6.69 -4.10 1.99
CA ALA A 88 -6.34 -5.19 2.89
C ALA A 88 -5.25 -4.77 3.89
N LEU A 89 -4.18 -4.11 3.44
CA LEU A 89 -3.11 -3.61 4.31
C LEU A 89 -3.63 -2.63 5.36
N LEU A 90 -4.53 -1.71 4.99
CA LEU A 90 -5.12 -0.77 5.94
C LEU A 90 -6.02 -1.46 6.96
N GLU A 91 -6.79 -2.47 6.54
CA GLU A 91 -7.64 -3.26 7.43
C GLU A 91 -6.81 -4.11 8.41
N LEU A 92 -5.64 -4.62 8.00
CA LEU A 92 -4.74 -5.37 8.87
C LEU A 92 -3.90 -4.47 9.78
N ALA A 93 -3.41 -3.34 9.28
CA ALA A 93 -2.58 -2.42 10.05
C ALA A 93 -3.40 -1.62 11.06
N CYS A 94 -4.70 -1.46 10.81
CA CYS A 94 -5.62 -0.81 11.72
C CYS A 94 -6.97 -1.58 11.81
N PRO A 95 -6.98 -2.75 12.47
CA PRO A 95 -8.17 -3.59 12.54
C PRO A 95 -9.27 -2.91 13.38
N GLN A 96 -10.48 -2.82 12.83
CA GLN A 96 -11.62 -2.17 13.51
C GLN A 96 -12.84 -3.06 13.70
N ARG A 97 -13.00 -4.04 12.80
CA ARG A 97 -14.22 -4.83 12.68
C ARG A 97 -14.03 -6.27 13.12
N VAL A 98 -12.82 -6.62 13.56
CA VAL A 98 -12.49 -7.96 14.04
C VAL A 98 -13.16 -8.15 15.40
N LYS A 99 -14.12 -9.07 15.45
CA LYS A 99 -14.94 -9.36 16.64
C LYS A 99 -15.12 -10.85 16.91
N ASN A 100 -14.88 -11.70 15.92
CA ASN A 100 -14.98 -13.15 16.04
C ASN A 100 -13.60 -13.77 16.37
N SER A 101 -13.63 -14.88 17.11
CA SER A 101 -12.43 -15.60 17.56
C SER A 101 -11.56 -16.08 16.38
N GLU A 102 -12.17 -16.63 15.34
CA GLU A 102 -11.44 -17.15 14.16
C GLU A 102 -10.60 -16.06 13.47
N ALA A 103 -11.10 -14.83 13.37
CA ALA A 103 -10.32 -13.75 12.77
C ALA A 103 -9.22 -13.24 13.72
N LEU A 104 -9.38 -13.37 15.04
CA LEU A 104 -8.32 -13.07 16.01
C LEU A 104 -7.18 -14.10 15.91
N ASP A 105 -7.50 -15.37 15.66
CA ASP A 105 -6.48 -16.40 15.42
C ASP A 105 -5.65 -16.07 14.17
N PHE A 106 -6.30 -15.63 13.08
CA PHE A 106 -5.57 -15.19 11.89
C PHE A 106 -4.71 -13.95 12.12
N LEU A 107 -5.16 -12.98 12.94
CA LEU A 107 -4.31 -11.85 13.33
C LEU A 107 -3.07 -12.32 14.12
N THR A 108 -3.21 -13.34 14.95
CA THR A 108 -2.08 -13.96 15.66
C THR A 108 -1.07 -14.56 14.70
N ASP A 109 -1.54 -15.21 13.63
CA ASP A 109 -0.64 -15.76 12.60
C ASP A 109 0.07 -14.66 11.80
N ILE A 110 -0.60 -13.55 11.52
CA ILE A 110 0.03 -12.36 10.93
C ILE A 110 1.12 -11.78 11.87
N GLU A 111 0.82 -11.63 13.16
CA GLU A 111 1.77 -11.13 14.16
C GLU A 111 3.04 -12.00 14.25
N LYS A 112 2.88 -13.33 14.20
CA LYS A 112 4.01 -14.27 14.16
C LYS A 112 4.88 -14.05 12.93
N GLY A 113 4.30 -14.04 11.73
CA GLY A 113 5.06 -13.84 10.48
C GLY A 113 5.78 -12.48 10.43
N ILE A 114 5.14 -11.41 10.91
CA ILE A 114 5.77 -10.09 11.04
C ILE A 114 6.96 -10.14 12.02
N THR A 115 6.80 -10.84 13.15
CA THR A 115 7.86 -10.97 14.16
C THR A 115 9.06 -11.72 13.61
N GLU A 116 8.84 -12.82 12.89
CA GLU A 116 9.90 -13.62 12.26
C GLU A 116 10.73 -12.77 11.27
N VAL A 117 10.09 -12.05 10.35
CA VAL A 117 10.79 -11.19 9.39
C VAL A 117 11.59 -10.10 10.09
N ARG A 118 11.06 -9.50 11.16
CA ARG A 118 11.75 -8.46 11.94
C ARG A 118 12.95 -8.99 12.72
N CYS A 119 12.93 -10.25 13.14
CA CYS A 119 14.06 -10.89 13.79
C CYS A 119 15.14 -11.24 12.77
N SER A 120 14.77 -11.80 11.60
CA SER A 120 15.71 -12.16 10.54
C SER A 120 16.34 -10.96 9.83
N GLY A 121 15.64 -9.83 9.76
CA GLY A 121 16.15 -8.59 9.14
C GLY A 121 17.14 -7.79 9.98
N LYS A 122 17.50 -8.25 11.19
CA LYS A 122 18.53 -7.61 12.03
C LYS A 122 19.96 -8.10 11.74
N ASP A 123 20.09 -9.16 10.95
CA ASP A 123 21.35 -9.81 10.62
C ASP A 123 21.74 -9.67 9.13
N ALA A 124 21.06 -8.79 8.38
CA ALA A 124 21.27 -8.55 6.94
C ALA A 124 21.73 -7.12 6.63
#